data_AF-A0A226BWY3-F1
#
_entry.id   AF-A0A226BWY3-F1
#
_cell.length_a   1.000
_cell.length_b   1.000
_cell.length_c   1.000
_cell.angle_alpha   90.00
_cell.angle_beta   90.00
_cell.angle_gamma   90.00
#
_symmetry.space_group_name_H-M   'P 1'
#
loop_
_entity.id
_entity.type
_entity.pdbx_description
1 polymer ?
#
loop_
_entity_poly.entity_id
_entity_poly.type
_entity_poly.pdbx_seq_one_letter_code
_entity_poly.pdbx_strand_id
1 'polypeptide(L)'
;LKEYYPVALELFSKITLPVSLAFLRKYPTPKQARKASRDEIFKFLKKQKHPNPTSKANEIFTKLQKPNLEGNRAICSAKSKFLVTILDQLEPLLEHIDEYDKEIEKLFKSHSDSKIFDSIPGAGKRIAPRLLAEWGDDRSRYTDASVVQALAGTSPVLHQSGKMRIVKRRHSCIKPFRNALHQFALQTTRWIPWAKDYYYKKRKEGKQHHE
;
A
#
# COMPACT_ATOMS: atom_id res chain seq x y z
N LEU A 1 -9.53 -15.72 8.84
CA LEU A 1 -8.66 -15.69 10.04
C LEU A 1 -9.43 -15.29 11.30
N LYS A 2 -10.09 -14.12 11.35
CA LYS A 2 -10.87 -13.68 12.54
C LYS A 2 -11.85 -14.73 13.09
N GLU A 3 -12.50 -15.49 12.21
CA GLU A 3 -13.50 -16.51 12.56
C GLU A 3 -12.94 -17.79 13.22
N TYR A 4 -11.66 -18.15 13.00
CA TYR A 4 -11.15 -19.46 13.45
C TYR A 4 -9.70 -19.48 13.91
N TYR A 5 -8.91 -18.49 13.52
CA TYR A 5 -7.50 -18.36 13.84
C TYR A 5 -7.10 -16.88 14.10
N PRO A 6 -7.73 -16.22 15.08
CA PRO A 6 -7.55 -14.79 15.34
C PRO A 6 -6.13 -14.45 15.77
N VAL A 7 -5.49 -15.29 16.60
CA VAL A 7 -4.12 -15.05 17.09
C VAL A 7 -3.11 -14.89 15.96
N ALA A 8 -3.34 -15.49 14.79
CA ALA A 8 -2.46 -15.37 13.62
C ALA A 8 -2.32 -13.91 13.14
N LEU A 9 -3.32 -13.07 13.39
CA LEU A 9 -3.32 -11.64 13.05
C LEU A 9 -2.39 -10.81 13.93
N GLU A 10 -1.95 -11.35 15.06
CA GLU A 10 -1.11 -10.67 16.06
C GLU A 10 0.33 -11.19 16.09
N LEU A 11 0.64 -12.23 15.31
CA LEU A 11 1.96 -12.86 15.32
C LEU A 11 3.01 -11.99 14.61
N PHE A 12 2.62 -11.25 13.58
CA PHE A 12 3.49 -10.39 12.77
C PHE A 12 2.91 -8.99 12.66
N SER A 13 3.73 -8.01 12.31
CA SER A 13 3.28 -6.61 12.18
C SER A 13 2.30 -6.41 11.03
N LYS A 14 2.41 -7.20 9.96
CA LYS A 14 1.46 -7.24 8.84
C LYS A 14 1.28 -8.66 8.32
N ILE A 15 0.03 -9.04 8.07
CA ILE A 15 -0.32 -10.39 7.59
C ILE A 15 0.19 -10.68 6.17
N THR A 16 0.39 -9.63 5.37
CA THR A 16 0.83 -9.70 3.98
C THR A 16 2.35 -9.81 3.81
N LEU A 17 3.13 -9.81 4.90
CA LEU A 17 4.57 -10.02 4.80
C LEU A 17 4.88 -11.46 4.36
N PRO A 18 5.92 -11.68 3.54
CA PRO A 18 6.29 -13.03 3.08
C PRO A 18 6.46 -14.03 4.22
N VAL A 19 7.13 -13.63 5.32
CA VAL A 19 7.29 -14.49 6.51
C VAL A 19 5.96 -14.86 7.17
N SER A 20 4.97 -13.97 7.14
CA SER A 20 3.65 -14.20 7.72
C SER A 20 2.82 -15.14 6.84
N LEU A 21 2.87 -14.97 5.52
CA LEU A 21 2.22 -15.87 4.56
C LEU A 21 2.82 -17.28 4.64
N ALA A 22 4.16 -17.38 4.66
CA ALA A 22 4.86 -18.64 4.82
C ALA A 22 4.53 -19.34 6.15
N PHE A 23 4.31 -18.57 7.22
CA PHE A 23 3.92 -19.12 8.53
C PHE A 23 2.52 -19.70 8.47
N LEU A 24 1.56 -18.97 7.88
CA LEU A 24 0.18 -19.43 7.69
C LEU A 24 0.11 -20.66 6.78
N ARG A 25 0.95 -20.75 5.74
CA ARG A 25 1.05 -21.92 4.88
C ARG A 25 1.58 -23.14 5.65
N LYS A 26 2.59 -22.95 6.51
CA LYS A 26 3.17 -24.04 7.32
C LYS A 26 2.24 -24.47 8.45
N TYR A 27 1.53 -23.54 9.07
CA TYR A 27 0.64 -23.78 10.19
C TYR A 27 -0.75 -23.16 9.94
N PRO A 28 -1.58 -23.75 9.05
CA PRO A 28 -2.85 -23.14 8.64
C PRO A 28 -3.94 -23.21 9.72
N THR A 29 -3.72 -23.93 10.82
CA THR A 29 -4.67 -24.03 11.94
C THR A 29 -4.04 -23.66 13.28
N PRO A 30 -4.84 -23.15 14.24
CA PRO A 30 -4.36 -22.88 15.59
C PRO A 30 -3.72 -24.10 16.26
N LYS A 31 -4.30 -25.28 16.05
CA LYS A 31 -3.82 -26.55 16.62
C LYS A 31 -2.45 -26.95 16.08
N GLN A 32 -2.23 -26.83 14.76
CA GLN A 32 -0.92 -27.10 14.17
C GLN A 32 0.13 -26.10 14.68
N ALA A 33 -0.22 -24.82 14.78
CA ALA A 33 0.69 -23.81 15.28
C ALA A 33 1.04 -24.02 16.76
N ARG A 34 0.08 -24.39 17.62
CA ARG A 34 0.33 -24.69 19.05
C ARG A 34 1.21 -25.92 19.27
N LYS A 35 1.14 -26.91 18.37
CA LYS A 35 2.00 -28.10 18.42
C LYS A 35 3.45 -27.79 18.05
N ALA A 36 3.70 -26.69 17.33
CA ALA A 36 5.06 -26.31 16.96
C ALA A 36 5.87 -25.93 18.20
N SER A 37 7.02 -26.57 18.35
CA SER A 37 7.98 -26.24 19.38
C SER A 37 8.62 -24.88 19.11
N ARG A 38 9.14 -24.27 20.18
CA ARG A 38 9.90 -23.01 20.09
C ARG A 38 11.09 -23.12 19.13
N ASP A 39 11.78 -24.27 19.12
CA ASP A 39 12.91 -24.53 18.22
C ASP A 39 12.47 -24.65 16.75
N GLU A 40 11.34 -25.31 16.47
CA GLU A 40 10.79 -25.37 15.10
C GLU A 40 10.36 -24.00 14.56
N ILE A 41 9.79 -23.16 15.42
CA ILE A 41 9.44 -21.77 15.07
C ILE A 41 10.71 -20.96 14.83
N PHE A 42 11.73 -21.12 15.67
CA PHE A 42 13.04 -20.48 15.49
C PHE A 42 13.68 -20.87 14.16
N LYS A 43 13.77 -22.17 13.87
CA LYS A 43 14.30 -22.70 12.60
C LYS A 43 13.53 -22.18 11.39
N PHE A 44 12.20 -22.12 11.49
CA PHE A 44 11.35 -21.51 10.46
C PHE A 44 11.69 -20.03 10.22
N LEU A 45 11.79 -19.22 11.28
CA LEU A 45 12.10 -17.80 11.17
C LEU A 45 13.51 -17.55 10.62
N LYS A 46 14.48 -18.39 10.99
CA LYS A 46 15.84 -18.36 10.43
C LYS A 46 15.83 -18.63 8.92
N LYS A 47 15.07 -19.64 8.47
CA LYS A 47 14.89 -19.92 7.03
C LYS A 47 14.26 -18.75 6.28
N GLN A 48 13.33 -18.04 6.91
CA GLN A 48 12.69 -16.84 6.37
C GLN A 48 13.53 -15.56 6.52
N LYS A 49 14.80 -15.66 6.95
CA LYS A 49 15.74 -14.54 7.16
C LYS A 49 15.17 -13.43 8.05
N HIS A 50 14.34 -13.77 9.04
CA HIS A 50 13.81 -12.80 9.97
C HIS A 50 14.96 -12.17 10.81
N PRO A 51 15.00 -10.84 11.02
CA PRO A 51 16.15 -10.16 11.63
C PRO A 51 16.42 -10.62 13.07
N ASN A 52 15.37 -10.83 13.87
CA ASN A 52 15.46 -11.23 15.27
C ASN A 52 14.73 -12.57 15.53
N PRO A 53 15.23 -13.71 15.02
CA PRO A 53 14.48 -14.96 15.01
C PRO A 53 14.28 -15.55 16.42
N THR A 54 15.25 -15.41 17.32
CA THR A 54 15.17 -15.93 18.70
C THR A 54 14.09 -15.24 19.51
N SER A 55 14.16 -13.91 19.61
CA SER A 55 13.16 -13.12 20.35
C SER A 55 11.76 -13.32 19.77
N LYS A 56 11.66 -13.36 18.43
CA LYS A 56 10.36 -13.49 17.76
C LYS A 56 9.76 -14.89 17.92
N ALA A 57 10.58 -15.94 17.90
CA ALA A 57 10.11 -17.30 18.18
C ALA A 57 9.53 -17.42 19.59
N ASN A 58 10.19 -16.81 20.59
CA ASN A 58 9.69 -16.77 21.96
C ASN A 58 8.34 -16.05 22.06
N GLU A 59 8.23 -14.88 21.43
CA GLU A 59 6.98 -14.10 21.38
C GLU A 59 5.84 -14.91 20.74
N ILE A 60 6.08 -15.49 19.56
CA ILE A 60 5.09 -16.28 18.82
C ILE A 60 4.67 -17.50 19.64
N PHE A 61 5.63 -18.26 20.19
CA PHE A 61 5.33 -19.43 21.00
C PHE A 61 4.46 -19.07 22.21
N THR A 62 4.83 -18.03 22.97
CA THR A 62 4.05 -17.57 24.12
C THR A 62 2.64 -17.13 23.71
N LYS A 63 2.48 -16.40 22.60
CA LYS A 63 1.15 -16.00 22.09
C LYS A 63 0.29 -17.20 21.68
N LEU A 64 0.87 -18.21 21.05
CA LEU A 64 0.15 -19.40 20.60
C LEU A 64 -0.36 -20.24 21.77
N GLN A 65 0.40 -20.34 22.87
CA GLN A 65 0.01 -21.11 24.05
C GLN A 65 -1.09 -20.46 24.90
N LYS A 66 -1.34 -19.15 24.73
CA LYS A 66 -2.46 -18.49 25.42
C LYS A 66 -3.81 -19.07 24.93
N PRO A 67 -4.82 -19.15 25.82
CA PRO A 67 -6.18 -19.45 25.40
C PRO A 67 -6.61 -18.46 24.31
N ASN A 68 -7.06 -18.98 23.18
CA ASN A 68 -7.53 -18.19 22.06
C ASN A 68 -8.83 -18.80 21.55
N LEU A 69 -9.71 -17.95 21.03
CA LEU A 69 -10.94 -18.40 20.38
C LEU A 69 -10.58 -19.31 19.21
N GLU A 70 -11.07 -20.54 19.26
CA GLU A 70 -10.96 -21.51 18.18
C GLU A 70 -12.34 -21.72 17.55
N GLY A 71 -12.40 -21.71 16.22
CA GLY A 71 -13.60 -22.14 15.52
C GLY A 71 -13.86 -23.62 15.77
N ASN A 72 -15.11 -24.05 15.64
CA ASN A 72 -15.44 -25.48 15.71
C ASN A 72 -14.67 -26.29 14.64
N ARG A 73 -14.67 -27.62 14.76
CA ARG A 73 -13.89 -28.50 13.88
C ARG A 73 -14.24 -28.31 12.39
N ALA A 74 -15.52 -28.14 12.07
CA ALA A 74 -15.99 -27.95 10.71
C ALA A 74 -15.48 -26.62 10.11
N ILE A 75 -15.60 -25.53 10.86
CA ILE A 75 -15.12 -24.19 10.47
C ILE A 75 -13.60 -24.22 10.28
N CYS A 76 -12.84 -24.77 11.24
CA CYS A 76 -11.40 -24.86 11.13
C CYS A 76 -10.97 -25.66 9.88
N SER A 77 -11.63 -26.77 9.59
CA SER A 77 -11.36 -27.59 8.40
C SER A 77 -11.64 -26.83 7.10
N ALA A 78 -12.82 -26.23 6.96
CA ALA A 78 -13.20 -25.51 5.75
C ALA A 78 -12.36 -24.25 5.53
N LYS A 79 -12.18 -23.43 6.58
CA LYS A 79 -11.48 -22.14 6.48
C LYS A 79 -9.97 -22.26 6.38
N SER A 80 -9.36 -23.34 6.88
CA SER A 80 -7.93 -23.62 6.67
C SER A 80 -7.64 -24.02 5.23
N LYS A 81 -8.50 -24.85 4.61
CA LYS A 81 -8.42 -25.13 3.17
C LYS A 81 -8.57 -23.86 2.35
N PHE A 82 -9.58 -23.05 2.66
CA PHE A 82 -9.79 -21.77 1.97
C PHE A 82 -8.61 -20.80 2.16
N LEU A 83 -7.99 -20.75 3.35
CA LEU A 83 -6.77 -19.98 3.57
C LEU A 83 -5.66 -20.42 2.62
N VAL A 84 -5.39 -21.72 2.52
CA VAL A 84 -4.35 -22.24 1.62
C VAL A 84 -4.67 -21.89 0.16
N THR A 85 -5.93 -22.03 -0.27
CA THR A 85 -6.35 -21.61 -1.62
C THR A 85 -6.11 -20.12 -1.89
N ILE A 86 -6.40 -19.24 -0.92
CA ILE A 86 -6.08 -17.81 -1.05
C ILE A 86 -4.57 -17.59 -1.14
N LEU A 87 -3.77 -18.32 -0.36
CA LEU A 87 -2.31 -18.20 -0.41
C LEU A 87 -1.77 -18.65 -1.78
N ASP A 88 -2.33 -19.72 -2.36
CA ASP A 88 -1.96 -20.21 -3.69
C ASP A 88 -2.25 -19.18 -4.80
N GLN A 89 -3.24 -18.31 -4.59
CA GLN A 89 -3.55 -17.20 -5.51
C GLN A 89 -2.69 -15.96 -5.21
N LEU A 90 -2.46 -15.65 -3.93
CA LEU A 90 -1.79 -14.43 -3.51
C LEU A 90 -0.29 -14.45 -3.78
N GLU A 91 0.37 -15.59 -3.55
CA GLU A 91 1.83 -15.70 -3.70
C GLU A 91 2.30 -15.39 -5.15
N PRO A 92 1.72 -16.00 -6.22
CA PRO A 92 2.07 -15.65 -7.60
C PRO A 92 1.73 -14.20 -7.97
N LEU A 93 0.63 -13.66 -7.44
CA LEU A 93 0.29 -12.24 -7.68
C LEU A 93 1.33 -11.29 -7.09
N LEU A 94 1.90 -11.61 -5.92
CA LEU A 94 2.97 -10.81 -5.32
C LEU A 94 4.26 -10.88 -6.15
N GLU A 95 4.58 -12.05 -6.71
CA GLU A 95 5.71 -12.23 -7.62
C GLU A 95 5.53 -11.41 -8.89
N HIS A 96 4.38 -11.52 -9.56
CA HIS A 96 4.08 -10.72 -10.75
C HIS A 96 4.07 -9.21 -10.45
N ILE A 97 3.60 -8.77 -9.29
CA ILE A 97 3.68 -7.36 -8.89
C ILE A 97 5.13 -6.88 -8.82
N ASP A 98 6.05 -7.68 -8.27
CA ASP A 98 7.48 -7.35 -8.22
C ASP A 98 8.11 -7.32 -9.62
N GLU A 99 7.70 -8.23 -10.51
CA GLU A 99 8.10 -8.21 -11.92
C GLU A 99 7.62 -6.96 -12.65
N TYR A 100 6.37 -6.56 -12.47
CA TYR A 100 5.85 -5.31 -13.02
C TYR A 100 6.57 -4.09 -12.45
N ASP A 101 6.82 -4.05 -11.14
CA ASP A 101 7.58 -2.95 -10.51
C ASP A 101 8.99 -2.83 -11.15
N LYS A 102 9.66 -3.95 -11.44
CA LYS A 102 10.97 -3.97 -12.13
C LYS A 102 10.88 -3.50 -13.59
N GLU A 103 9.91 -3.99 -14.36
CA GLU A 103 9.78 -3.58 -15.76
C GLU A 103 9.37 -2.10 -15.87
N ILE A 104 8.52 -1.60 -14.96
CA ILE A 104 8.21 -0.17 -14.86
C ILE A 104 9.48 0.64 -14.55
N GLU A 105 10.31 0.22 -13.59
CA GLU A 105 11.56 0.93 -13.27
C GLU A 105 12.51 0.98 -14.48
N LYS A 106 12.60 -0.12 -15.24
CA LYS A 106 13.42 -0.20 -16.46
C LYS A 106 12.89 0.73 -17.56
N LEU A 107 11.60 0.63 -17.90
CA LEU A 107 10.97 1.47 -18.92
C LEU A 107 11.04 2.94 -18.55
N PHE A 108 10.76 3.27 -17.29
CA PHE A 108 10.88 4.63 -16.78
C PHE A 108 12.29 5.18 -16.99
N LYS A 109 13.34 4.46 -16.57
CA LYS A 109 14.72 4.93 -16.75
C LYS A 109 15.15 5.10 -18.21
N SER A 110 14.54 4.36 -19.13
CA SER A 110 14.81 4.50 -20.57
C SER A 110 14.14 5.73 -21.20
N HIS A 111 13.14 6.31 -20.54
CA HIS A 111 12.39 7.44 -21.06
C HIS A 111 13.19 8.75 -21.02
N SER A 112 13.08 9.59 -22.07
CA SER A 112 13.81 10.87 -22.18
C SER A 112 13.54 11.81 -21.00
N ASP A 113 12.29 11.83 -20.56
CA ASP A 113 11.81 12.74 -19.51
C ASP A 113 11.95 12.18 -18.10
N SER A 114 12.50 10.96 -17.96
CA SER A 114 12.63 10.28 -16.67
C SER A 114 13.34 11.13 -15.61
N LYS A 115 14.44 11.78 -15.98
CA LYS A 115 15.22 12.65 -15.09
C LYS A 115 14.41 13.84 -14.56
N ILE A 116 13.47 14.36 -15.35
CA ILE A 116 12.60 15.47 -14.93
C ILE A 116 11.72 14.99 -13.79
N PHE A 117 11.01 13.87 -13.98
CA PHE A 117 10.08 13.35 -12.97
C PHE A 117 10.78 12.74 -11.76
N ASP A 118 11.97 12.15 -11.94
CA ASP A 118 12.78 11.60 -10.84
C ASP A 118 13.39 12.71 -9.96
N SER A 119 13.63 13.90 -10.51
CA SER A 119 14.11 15.07 -9.76
C SER A 119 13.08 15.66 -8.80
N ILE A 120 11.80 15.28 -8.93
CA ILE A 120 10.70 15.84 -8.15
C ILE A 120 10.75 15.28 -6.71
N PRO A 121 10.93 16.13 -5.67
CA PRO A 121 11.05 15.66 -4.30
C PRO A 121 9.81 14.91 -3.83
N GLY A 122 9.99 13.66 -3.43
CA GLY A 122 8.91 12.80 -2.90
C GLY A 122 8.10 12.04 -3.95
N ALA A 123 8.41 12.16 -5.25
CA ALA A 123 7.80 11.32 -6.27
C ALA A 123 8.32 9.86 -6.17
N GLY A 124 9.63 9.68 -6.16
CA GLY A 124 10.27 8.38 -5.98
C GLY A 124 9.83 7.31 -7.00
N LYS A 125 10.20 6.06 -6.75
CA LYS A 125 10.13 4.97 -7.74
C LYS A 125 8.73 4.59 -8.24
N ARG A 126 7.67 4.98 -7.53
CA ARG A 126 6.28 4.61 -7.89
C ARG A 126 5.47 5.78 -8.43
N ILE A 127 5.61 6.96 -7.84
CA ILE A 127 4.83 8.13 -8.26
C ILE A 127 5.50 8.81 -9.45
N ALA A 128 6.84 8.85 -9.54
CA ALA A 128 7.51 9.47 -10.68
C ALA A 128 7.17 8.80 -12.03
N PRO A 129 7.25 7.45 -12.19
CA PRO A 129 6.83 6.80 -13.43
C PRO A 129 5.35 7.00 -13.74
N ARG A 130 4.51 7.00 -12.69
CA ARG A 130 3.07 7.22 -12.87
C ARG A 130 2.78 8.64 -13.32
N LEU A 131 3.41 9.66 -12.74
CA LEU A 131 3.25 11.05 -13.17
C LEU A 131 3.66 11.21 -14.63
N LEU A 132 4.79 10.62 -15.03
CA LEU A 132 5.26 10.63 -16.41
C LEU A 132 4.21 10.01 -17.35
N ALA A 133 3.73 8.81 -17.04
CA ALA A 133 2.73 8.12 -17.86
C ALA A 133 1.40 8.88 -17.99
N GLU A 134 0.94 9.52 -16.92
CA GLU A 134 -0.31 10.30 -16.92
C GLU A 134 -0.18 11.65 -17.62
N TRP A 135 1.03 12.23 -17.60
CA TRP A 135 1.36 13.44 -18.35
C TRP A 135 1.45 13.13 -19.85
N GLY A 136 1.99 11.96 -20.20
CA GLY A 136 2.16 11.53 -21.59
C GLY A 136 3.23 12.32 -22.35
N ASP A 137 3.50 11.85 -23.57
CA ASP A 137 4.72 12.22 -24.30
C ASP A 137 4.51 13.45 -25.21
N ASP A 138 3.26 13.72 -25.58
CA ASP A 138 2.93 14.86 -26.44
C ASP A 138 2.79 16.15 -25.64
N ARG A 139 3.91 16.87 -25.53
CA ARG A 139 3.98 18.18 -24.88
C ARG A 139 3.12 19.25 -25.57
N SER A 140 2.86 19.12 -26.88
CA SER A 140 2.09 20.11 -27.64
C SER A 140 0.62 20.15 -27.24
N ARG A 141 0.12 19.12 -26.55
CA ARG A 141 -1.24 19.08 -25.97
C ARG A 141 -1.47 20.12 -24.89
N TYR A 142 -0.40 20.66 -24.31
CA TYR A 142 -0.46 21.59 -23.19
C TYR A 142 -0.05 22.98 -23.67
N THR A 143 -1.01 23.90 -23.76
CA THR A 143 -0.70 25.31 -24.01
C THR A 143 0.02 25.94 -22.82
N ASP A 144 -0.39 25.57 -21.61
CA ASP A 144 0.16 26.06 -20.36
C ASP A 144 -0.16 25.12 -19.18
N ALA A 145 0.35 25.45 -18.00
CA ALA A 145 0.16 24.65 -16.79
C ALA A 145 -1.30 24.58 -16.31
N SER A 146 -2.17 25.53 -16.66
CA SER A 146 -3.58 25.52 -16.26
C SER A 146 -4.35 24.38 -16.94
N VAL A 147 -3.98 24.03 -18.17
CA VAL A 147 -4.53 22.87 -18.89
C VAL A 147 -4.17 21.58 -18.15
N VAL A 148 -2.92 21.45 -17.71
CA VAL A 148 -2.48 20.31 -16.89
C VAL A 148 -3.29 20.25 -15.59
N GLN A 149 -3.46 21.38 -14.89
CA GLN A 149 -4.25 21.43 -13.66
C GLN A 149 -5.72 21.07 -13.88
N ALA A 150 -6.30 21.45 -15.01
CA ALA A 150 -7.67 21.07 -15.39
C ALA A 150 -7.78 19.57 -15.68
N LEU A 151 -6.86 19.01 -16.45
CA LEU A 151 -6.83 17.57 -16.76
C LEU A 151 -6.56 16.72 -15.51
N ALA A 152 -5.70 17.19 -14.62
CA ALA A 152 -5.45 16.61 -13.31
C ALA A 152 -6.58 16.84 -12.29
N GLY A 153 -7.56 17.70 -12.60
CA GLY A 153 -8.63 18.04 -11.66
C GLY A 153 -8.18 18.77 -10.40
N THR A 154 -7.01 19.41 -10.43
CA THR A 154 -6.48 20.23 -9.33
C THR A 154 -6.91 21.69 -9.44
N SER A 155 -7.33 22.16 -10.62
CA SER A 155 -7.96 23.48 -10.76
C SER A 155 -9.42 23.45 -10.32
N PRO A 156 -9.88 24.46 -9.56
CA PRO A 156 -11.29 24.60 -9.22
C PRO A 156 -12.13 25.01 -10.45
N VAL A 157 -13.44 24.79 -10.37
CA VAL A 157 -14.43 25.28 -11.34
C VAL A 157 -15.26 26.37 -10.69
N LEU A 158 -15.27 27.56 -11.29
CA LEU A 158 -16.11 28.66 -10.84
C LEU A 158 -17.48 28.57 -11.51
N HIS A 159 -18.53 28.48 -10.69
CA HIS A 159 -19.91 28.65 -11.13
C HIS A 159 -20.38 30.02 -10.67
N GLN A 160 -20.62 30.92 -11.62
CA GLN A 160 -21.03 32.29 -11.34
C GLN A 160 -22.27 32.66 -12.14
N SER A 161 -23.24 33.27 -11.48
CA SER A 161 -24.38 33.97 -12.05
C SER A 161 -24.48 35.37 -11.43
N GLY A 162 -25.36 36.23 -11.94
CA GLY A 162 -25.52 37.60 -11.42
C GLY A 162 -25.86 37.69 -9.92
N LYS A 163 -26.33 36.60 -9.30
CA LYS A 163 -26.67 36.54 -7.85
C LYS A 163 -25.84 35.54 -7.05
N MET A 164 -24.96 34.77 -7.69
CA MET A 164 -24.30 33.62 -7.05
C MET A 164 -22.87 33.46 -7.54
N ARG A 165 -21.95 33.17 -6.63
CA ARG A 165 -20.56 32.81 -6.94
C ARG A 165 -20.13 31.62 -6.08
N ILE A 166 -19.96 30.45 -6.69
CA ILE A 166 -19.58 29.22 -6.00
C ILE A 166 -18.35 28.62 -6.68
N VAL A 167 -17.34 28.29 -5.88
CA VAL A 167 -16.16 27.55 -6.32
C VAL A 167 -16.36 26.07 -5.99
N LYS A 168 -16.31 25.20 -7.01
CA LYS A 168 -16.49 23.75 -6.87
C LYS A 168 -15.23 23.00 -7.28
N ARG A 169 -15.10 21.77 -6.79
CA ARG A 169 -14.07 20.83 -7.25
C ARG A 169 -14.35 20.44 -8.71
N ARG A 170 -13.30 20.31 -9.52
CA ARG A 170 -13.41 19.76 -10.87
C ARG A 170 -13.66 18.25 -10.81
N HIS A 171 -14.81 17.82 -11.34
CA HIS A 171 -15.13 16.41 -11.51
C HIS A 171 -14.79 15.92 -12.93
N SER A 172 -14.89 16.73 -13.97
CA SER A 172 -14.48 16.34 -15.32
C SER A 172 -12.95 16.48 -15.48
N CYS A 173 -12.24 15.37 -15.27
CA CYS A 173 -10.78 15.29 -15.27
C CYS A 173 -10.31 13.83 -15.47
N ILE A 174 -9.05 13.65 -15.83
CA ILE A 174 -8.38 12.35 -15.90
C ILE A 174 -8.19 11.82 -14.48
N LYS A 175 -8.99 10.83 -14.11
CA LYS A 175 -9.07 10.31 -12.73
C LYS A 175 -7.75 9.70 -12.26
N PRO A 176 -7.04 8.91 -13.08
CA PRO A 176 -5.75 8.35 -12.69
C PRO A 176 -4.68 9.44 -12.46
N PHE A 177 -4.60 10.44 -13.34
CA PHE A 177 -3.70 11.60 -13.17
C PHE A 177 -3.98 12.38 -11.88
N ARG A 178 -5.26 12.69 -11.62
CA ARG A 178 -5.68 13.32 -10.35
C ARG A 178 -5.24 12.52 -9.14
N ASN A 179 -5.39 11.20 -9.19
CA ASN A 179 -4.98 10.33 -8.10
C ASN A 179 -3.45 10.34 -7.92
N ALA A 180 -2.67 10.32 -9.00
CA ALA A 180 -1.22 10.43 -8.95
C ALA A 180 -0.77 11.74 -8.27
N LEU A 181 -1.34 12.87 -8.66
CA LEU A 181 -1.02 14.17 -8.08
C LEU A 181 -1.48 14.31 -6.62
N HIS A 182 -2.63 13.74 -6.26
CA HIS A 182 -3.09 13.73 -4.88
C HIS A 182 -2.16 12.89 -3.97
N GLN A 183 -1.73 11.71 -4.44
CA GLN A 183 -0.74 10.90 -3.72
C GLN A 183 0.62 11.60 -3.65
N PHE A 184 1.03 12.26 -4.74
CA PHE A 184 2.25 13.06 -4.78
C PHE A 184 2.20 14.19 -3.74
N ALA A 185 1.13 14.99 -3.71
CA ALA A 185 0.95 16.08 -2.77
C ALA A 185 1.12 15.61 -1.30
N LEU A 186 0.55 14.46 -0.94
CA LEU A 186 0.76 13.88 0.39
C LEU A 186 2.23 13.51 0.63
N GLN A 187 2.92 12.90 -0.34
CA GLN A 187 4.35 12.57 -0.17
C GLN A 187 5.21 13.82 0.00
N THR A 188 4.91 14.92 -0.69
CA THR A 188 5.72 16.15 -0.57
C THR A 188 5.79 16.69 0.86
N THR A 189 4.78 16.44 1.70
CA THR A 189 4.78 16.84 3.13
C THR A 189 5.95 16.27 3.94
N ARG A 190 6.58 15.18 3.46
CA ARG A 190 7.75 14.56 4.11
C ARG A 190 9.09 15.16 3.65
N TRP A 191 9.10 15.85 2.51
CA TRP A 191 10.31 16.30 1.82
C TRP A 191 10.42 17.83 1.76
N ILE A 192 9.28 18.53 1.74
CA ILE A 192 9.20 19.96 1.49
C ILE A 192 8.58 20.67 2.70
N PRO A 193 9.32 21.56 3.39
CA PRO A 193 8.85 22.22 4.62
C PRO A 193 7.53 22.97 4.45
N TRP A 194 7.40 23.80 3.40
CA TRP A 194 6.17 24.59 3.20
C TRP A 194 4.94 23.70 2.96
N ALA A 195 5.11 22.56 2.27
CA ALA A 195 4.01 21.63 2.00
C ALA A 195 3.55 20.95 3.30
N LYS A 196 4.51 20.60 4.16
CA LYS A 196 4.25 20.09 5.51
C LYS A 196 3.45 21.10 6.34
N ASP A 197 3.91 22.34 6.39
CA ASP A 197 3.29 23.41 7.17
C ASP A 197 1.88 23.73 6.67
N TYR A 198 1.70 23.81 5.35
CA TYR A 198 0.38 23.99 4.74
C TYR A 198 -0.58 22.86 5.12
N TYR A 199 -0.14 21.62 5.00
CA TYR A 199 -0.94 20.46 5.36
C TYR A 199 -1.35 20.47 6.83
N TYR A 200 -0.42 20.70 7.76
CA TYR A 200 -0.76 20.77 9.19
C TYR A 200 -1.63 21.98 9.53
N LYS A 201 -1.47 23.12 8.85
CA LYS A 201 -2.39 24.25 8.96
C LYS A 201 -3.81 23.83 8.58
N LYS A 202 -4.01 23.14 7.45
CA LYS A 202 -5.33 22.64 7.04
C LYS A 202 -5.91 21.61 7.99
N ARG A 203 -5.07 20.73 8.57
CA ARG A 203 -5.49 19.81 9.64
C ARG A 203 -5.98 20.55 10.88
N LYS A 204 -5.31 21.64 11.29
CA LYS A 204 -5.76 22.49 12.41
C LYS A 204 -7.06 23.23 12.11
N GLU A 205 -7.29 23.60 10.85
CA GLU A 205 -8.55 24.17 10.37
C GLU A 205 -9.68 23.12 10.25
N GLY A 206 -9.45 21.87 10.65
CA GLY A 206 -10.46 20.80 10.69
C GLY A 206 -10.57 19.97 9.40
N LYS A 207 -9.70 20.16 8.42
CA LYS A 207 -9.73 19.39 7.15
C LYS A 207 -9.28 17.95 7.33
N GLN A 208 -9.91 17.04 6.60
CA GLN A 208 -9.49 15.64 6.51
C GLN A 208 -8.28 15.44 5.58
N HIS A 209 -7.73 14.23 5.53
CA HIS A 209 -6.59 13.89 4.67
C HIS A 209 -6.88 13.99 3.16
N HIS A 210 -8.15 14.05 2.79
CA HIS A 210 -8.64 14.00 1.42
C HIS A 210 -9.44 15.26 1.04
N GLU A 211 -9.30 16.32 1.84
CA GLU A 211 -9.99 17.60 1.72
C GLU A 211 -9.03 18.78 1.59
#